data_AF-A0A351K0C9-F1
#
_entry.id   AF-A0A351K0C9-F1
#
_cell.length_a   1.000
_cell.length_b   1.000
_cell.length_c   1.000
_cell.angle_alpha   90.00
_cell.angle_beta   90.00
_cell.angle_gamma   90.00
#
_symmetry.space_group_name_H-M   'P 1'
#
loop_
_entity.id
_entity.type
_entity.pdbx_description
1 polymer ?
#
loop_
_entity_poly.entity_id
_entity_poly.type
_entity_poly.pdbx_seq_one_letter_code
_entity_poly.pdbx_strand_id
1 'polypeptide(L)'
;MSRVLKSGGRIFIYTRLRSQNARNIWGRHFPLFLEKENRLHELHEIKEMLKLIPLMVVESVKRFRYWRNSTLSRLVNQARNSHYSTFSLYRRDEFEAALQAFCDNIIDNFSSSEKVGWFDENILLVVRKT
;
A
#
# COMPACT_ATOMS: atom_id res chain seq x y z
N MET A 1 -13.59 -9.54 -14.69
CA MET A 1 -13.97 -10.43 -13.57
C MET A 1 -15.47 -10.76 -13.55
N SER A 2 -16.38 -9.80 -13.79
CA SER A 2 -17.85 -10.02 -13.77
C SER A 2 -18.38 -11.13 -14.68
N ARG A 3 -17.69 -11.40 -15.79
CA ARG A 3 -18.03 -12.46 -16.75
C ARG A 3 -17.95 -13.88 -16.16
N VAL A 4 -17.13 -14.10 -15.12
CA VAL A 4 -16.90 -15.44 -14.54
C VAL A 4 -17.76 -15.70 -13.29
N LEU A 5 -18.28 -14.65 -12.65
CA LEU A 5 -19.13 -14.81 -11.46
C LEU A 5 -20.56 -15.22 -11.83
N LYS A 6 -21.09 -16.20 -11.10
CA LYS A 6 -22.52 -16.52 -11.06
C LYS A 6 -23.27 -15.44 -10.28
N SER A 7 -24.58 -15.30 -10.50
CA SER A 7 -25.43 -14.46 -9.64
C SER A 7 -25.32 -14.94 -8.18
N GLY A 8 -25.29 -13.99 -7.25
CA GLY A 8 -25.00 -14.22 -5.82
C GLY A 8 -23.51 -14.41 -5.49
N GLY A 9 -22.64 -14.58 -6.50
CA GLY A 9 -21.21 -14.75 -6.31
C GLY A 9 -20.54 -13.48 -5.75
N ARG A 10 -19.43 -13.66 -5.02
CA ARG A 10 -18.71 -12.58 -4.34
C ARG A 10 -17.25 -12.48 -4.79
N ILE A 11 -16.76 -11.25 -4.90
CA ILE A 11 -15.35 -10.90 -5.02
C ILE A 11 -14.92 -10.28 -3.69
N PHE A 12 -13.77 -10.71 -3.19
CA PHE A 12 -13.10 -10.15 -2.03
C PHE A 12 -11.85 -9.42 -2.51
N ILE A 13 -11.82 -8.09 -2.37
CA ILE A 13 -10.68 -7.26 -2.76
C ILE A 13 -10.00 -6.79 -1.49
N TYR A 14 -8.85 -7.37 -1.17
CA TYR A 14 -7.98 -6.91 -0.08
C TYR A 14 -6.86 -6.05 -0.64
N THR A 15 -6.86 -4.77 -0.32
CA THR A 15 -5.90 -3.82 -0.89
C THR A 15 -5.63 -2.63 0.03
N ARG A 16 -4.60 -1.86 -0.28
CA ARG A 16 -4.30 -0.58 0.36
C ARG A 16 -4.83 0.57 -0.50
N LEU A 17 -5.31 1.63 0.15
CA LEU A 17 -5.66 2.88 -0.54
C LEU A 17 -4.43 3.77 -0.76
N ARG A 18 -4.46 4.64 -1.79
CA ARG A 18 -3.36 5.59 -2.05
C ARG A 18 -3.03 6.44 -0.81
N SER A 19 -4.04 6.99 -0.14
CA SER A 19 -3.91 7.73 1.11
C SER A 19 -3.38 6.91 2.29
N GLN A 20 -3.69 5.60 2.34
CA GLN A 20 -3.11 4.69 3.34
C GLN A 20 -1.62 4.43 3.05
N ASN A 21 -1.24 4.36 1.78
CA ASN A 21 0.17 4.24 1.38
C ASN A 21 0.96 5.48 1.77
N ALA A 22 0.39 6.67 1.58
CA ALA A 22 0.98 7.95 2.00
C ALA A 22 1.25 8.05 3.50
N ARG A 23 0.53 7.29 4.34
CA ARG A 23 0.69 7.31 5.80
C ARG A 23 1.61 6.22 6.34
N ASN A 24 2.01 5.23 5.54
CA ASN A 24 2.89 4.16 6.00
C ASN A 24 4.36 4.60 6.04
N ILE A 25 5.24 3.73 6.54
CA ILE A 25 6.66 4.05 6.71
C ILE A 25 7.38 4.41 5.40
N TRP A 26 7.03 3.75 4.30
CA TRP A 26 7.64 3.98 2.99
C TRP A 26 7.12 5.27 2.37
N GLY A 27 5.80 5.48 2.38
CA GLY A 27 5.19 6.67 1.81
C GLY A 27 5.59 7.97 2.52
N ARG A 28 5.93 7.89 3.81
CA ARG A 28 6.36 9.06 4.59
C ARG A 28 7.85 9.38 4.45
N HIS A 29 8.70 8.37 4.33
CA HIS A 29 10.14 8.55 4.51
C HIS A 29 10.99 8.08 3.34
N PHE A 30 10.45 7.29 2.39
CA PHE A 30 11.20 6.81 1.23
C PHE A 30 10.96 7.78 0.05
N PRO A 31 11.99 8.49 -0.42
CA PRO A 31 11.83 9.52 -1.46
C PRO A 31 11.18 8.99 -2.73
N LEU A 32 10.22 9.75 -3.28
CA LEU A 32 9.49 9.43 -4.52
C LEU A 32 8.63 8.14 -4.48
N PHE A 33 8.45 7.52 -3.31
CA PHE A 33 7.74 6.25 -3.19
C PHE A 33 6.27 6.36 -3.57
N LEU A 34 5.62 7.48 -3.26
CA LEU A 34 4.21 7.71 -3.59
C LEU A 34 4.03 8.06 -5.07
N GLU A 35 4.93 8.86 -5.59
CA GLU A 35 4.96 9.35 -6.96
C GLU A 35 5.13 8.19 -7.95
N LYS A 36 5.96 7.19 -7.59
CA LYS A 36 6.15 5.99 -8.40
C LYS A 36 5.01 4.99 -8.26
N GLU A 37 4.29 4.97 -7.13
CA GLU A 37 3.16 4.05 -6.92
C GLU A 37 1.83 4.61 -7.45
N ASN A 38 1.65 4.53 -8.77
CA ASN A 38 0.43 5.01 -9.44
C ASN A 38 -0.69 3.96 -9.56
N ARG A 39 -0.51 2.75 -9.03
CA ARG A 39 -1.48 1.64 -9.17
C ARG A 39 -2.49 1.56 -8.03
N LEU A 40 -2.33 2.39 -7.00
CA LEU A 40 -3.24 2.45 -5.88
C LEU A 40 -4.36 3.46 -6.12
N HIS A 41 -5.56 3.10 -5.68
CA HIS A 41 -6.77 3.90 -5.80
C HIS A 41 -7.28 4.35 -4.44
N GLU A 42 -8.08 5.39 -4.43
CA GLU A 42 -8.94 5.74 -3.30
C GLU A 42 -10.24 4.92 -3.32
N LEU A 43 -10.87 4.80 -2.15
CA LEU A 43 -12.10 4.00 -2.03
C LEU A 43 -13.23 4.54 -2.93
N HIS A 44 -13.32 5.86 -3.08
CA HIS A 44 -14.34 6.47 -3.94
C HIS A 44 -14.07 6.12 -5.41
N GLU A 45 -12.82 6.19 -5.89
CA GLU A 45 -12.43 5.77 -7.24
C GLU A 45 -12.80 4.30 -7.50
N ILE A 46 -12.52 3.40 -6.55
CA ILE A 46 -12.89 1.98 -6.66
C ILE A 46 -14.41 1.82 -6.76
N LYS A 47 -15.19 2.55 -5.94
CA LYS A 47 -16.65 2.49 -5.98
C LYS A 47 -17.21 3.00 -7.32
N GLU A 48 -16.67 4.09 -7.86
CA GLU A 48 -17.08 4.60 -9.17
C GLU A 48 -16.77 3.60 -10.30
N MET A 49 -15.58 2.99 -10.28
CA MET A 49 -15.24 1.94 -11.25
C MET A 49 -16.19 0.74 -11.17
N LEU A 50 -16.63 0.34 -9.97
CA LEU A 50 -17.57 -0.76 -9.80
C LEU A 50 -18.99 -0.43 -10.31
N LYS A 51 -19.43 0.83 -10.23
CA LYS A 51 -20.73 1.25 -10.78
C LYS A 51 -20.81 1.09 -12.30
N LEU A 52 -19.67 1.17 -12.99
CA LEU A 52 -19.58 0.96 -14.44
C LEU A 52 -19.71 -0.52 -14.84
N ILE A 53 -19.69 -1.45 -13.87
CA ILE A 53 -19.80 -2.88 -14.11
C ILE A 53 -21.24 -3.32 -13.78
N PRO A 54 -22.05 -3.72 -14.78
CA PRO A 54 -23.43 -4.14 -14.53
C PRO A 54 -23.52 -5.25 -13.48
N LEU A 55 -24.56 -5.16 -12.66
CA LEU A 55 -24.91 -6.15 -11.63
C LEU A 55 -23.85 -6.32 -10.52
N MET A 56 -22.87 -5.42 -10.39
CA MET A 56 -21.92 -5.44 -9.28
C MET A 56 -22.32 -4.43 -8.21
N VAL A 57 -22.48 -4.91 -6.98
CA VAL A 57 -22.85 -4.08 -5.84
C VAL A 57 -21.82 -4.26 -4.74
N VAL A 58 -21.36 -3.15 -4.15
CA VAL A 58 -20.52 -3.19 -2.96
C VAL A 58 -21.39 -3.61 -1.78
N GLU A 59 -21.13 -4.80 -1.24
CA GLU A 59 -21.85 -5.37 -0.11
C GLU A 59 -21.30 -4.86 1.22
N SER A 60 -19.97 -4.75 1.35
CA SER A 60 -19.35 -4.19 2.56
C SER A 60 -17.94 -3.67 2.31
N VAL A 61 -17.48 -2.80 3.22
CA VAL A 61 -16.10 -2.30 3.29
C VAL A 61 -15.62 -2.46 4.73
N LYS A 62 -14.62 -3.31 4.96
CA LYS A 62 -13.95 -3.42 6.26
C LYS A 62 -12.60 -2.71 6.22
N ARG A 63 -12.28 -1.97 7.27
CA ARG A 63 -10.99 -1.29 7.44
C ARG A 63 -10.12 -2.04 8.43
N PHE A 64 -8.84 -2.10 8.12
CA PHE A 64 -7.83 -2.69 8.99
C PHE A 64 -6.73 -1.69 9.24
N ARG A 65 -6.25 -1.68 10.48
CA ARG A 65 -5.11 -0.91 10.93
C ARG A 65 -4.30 -1.77 11.88
N TYR A 66 -3.01 -1.86 11.64
CA TYR A 66 -2.12 -2.72 12.38
C TYR A 66 -0.88 -1.97 12.81
N TRP A 67 -0.56 -2.03 14.10
CA TRP A 67 0.73 -1.58 14.59
C TRP A 67 1.85 -2.50 14.07
N ARG A 68 2.95 -1.87 13.67
CA ARG A 68 4.17 -2.52 13.18
C ARG A 68 5.37 -1.87 13.86
N ASN A 69 6.41 -2.66 14.05
CA ASN A 69 7.72 -2.14 14.40
C ASN A 69 8.80 -2.97 13.71
N SER A 70 9.93 -2.36 13.41
CA SER A 70 11.09 -3.04 12.83
C SER A 70 12.37 -2.26 13.10
N THR A 71 13.51 -2.89 12.84
CA THR A 71 14.81 -2.21 12.88
C THR A 71 15.08 -1.54 11.52
N LEU A 72 15.91 -0.49 11.52
CA LEU A 72 16.36 0.13 10.27
C LEU A 72 17.02 -0.90 9.33
N SER A 73 17.88 -1.77 9.87
CA SER A 73 18.53 -2.83 9.09
C SER A 73 17.53 -3.77 8.39
N ARG A 74 16.43 -4.11 9.07
CA ARG A 74 15.37 -4.94 8.49
C ARG A 74 14.58 -4.20 7.41
N LEU A 75 14.29 -2.91 7.60
CA LEU A 75 13.65 -2.08 6.59
C LEU A 75 14.53 -1.94 5.34
N VAL A 76 15.82 -1.64 5.50
CA VAL A 76 16.79 -1.61 4.40
C VAL A 76 16.80 -2.93 3.63
N ASN A 77 16.82 -4.06 4.35
CA ASN A 77 16.79 -5.37 3.72
C ASN A 77 15.49 -5.61 2.93
N GLN A 78 14.34 -5.16 3.44
CA GLN A 78 13.07 -5.25 2.70
C GLN A 78 13.10 -4.41 1.42
N ALA A 79 13.63 -3.19 1.48
CA ALA A 79 13.78 -2.36 0.28
C ALA A 79 14.67 -3.02 -0.77
N ARG A 80 15.86 -3.49 -0.36
CA ARG A 80 16.83 -4.15 -1.27
C ARG A 80 16.27 -5.41 -1.93
N ASN A 81 15.45 -6.18 -1.21
CA ASN A 81 14.83 -7.40 -1.74
C ASN A 81 13.50 -7.13 -2.46
N SER A 82 13.18 -5.87 -2.79
CA SER A 82 11.95 -5.51 -3.51
C SER A 82 10.67 -6.08 -2.87
N HIS A 83 10.60 -6.08 -1.53
CA HIS A 83 9.43 -6.59 -0.79
C HIS A 83 8.13 -5.87 -1.19
N TYR A 84 8.26 -4.62 -1.64
CA TYR A 84 7.23 -3.92 -2.39
C TYR A 84 7.70 -3.76 -3.83
N SER A 85 6.84 -4.12 -4.79
CA SER A 85 7.15 -4.00 -6.22
C SER A 85 7.38 -2.55 -6.67
N THR A 86 6.97 -1.56 -5.87
CA THR A 86 7.28 -0.14 -6.07
C THR A 86 8.80 0.12 -6.14
N PHE A 87 9.61 -0.63 -5.38
CA PHE A 87 11.08 -0.49 -5.41
C PHE A 87 11.68 -0.85 -6.76
N SER A 88 11.04 -1.76 -7.51
CA SER A 88 11.48 -2.14 -8.86
C SER A 88 11.20 -1.06 -9.91
N LEU A 89 10.52 0.04 -9.56
CA LEU A 89 10.26 1.19 -10.44
C LEU A 89 11.35 2.27 -10.37
N TYR A 90 12.38 2.05 -9.55
CA TYR A 90 13.54 2.94 -9.47
C TYR A 90 14.62 2.46 -10.41
N ARG A 91 15.35 3.39 -11.01
CA ARG A 91 16.66 3.05 -11.58
C ARG A 91 17.62 2.70 -10.44
N ARG A 92 18.67 1.93 -10.73
CA ARG A 92 19.59 1.45 -9.69
C ARG A 92 20.29 2.59 -8.91
N ASP A 93 20.78 3.59 -9.62
CA ASP A 93 21.41 4.80 -9.06
C ASP A 93 20.42 5.60 -8.20
N GLU A 94 19.22 5.82 -8.73
CA GLU A 94 18.11 6.49 -8.05
C GLU A 94 17.69 5.75 -6.77
N PHE A 95 17.62 4.41 -6.83
CA PHE A 95 17.23 3.57 -5.70
C PHE A 95 18.23 3.67 -4.55
N GLU A 96 19.54 3.57 -4.83
CA GLU A 96 20.56 3.66 -3.79
C GLU A 96 20.57 5.06 -3.13
N ALA A 97 20.39 6.13 -3.91
CA ALA A 97 20.26 7.47 -3.37
C ALA A 97 18.99 7.62 -2.50
N ALA A 98 17.85 7.13 -2.97
CA ALA A 98 16.60 7.14 -2.21
C ALA A 98 16.68 6.29 -0.93
N LEU A 99 17.38 5.15 -0.98
CA LEU A 99 17.59 4.27 0.17
C LEU A 99 18.48 4.93 1.23
N GLN A 100 19.53 5.63 0.81
CA GLN A 100 20.37 6.40 1.74
C GLN A 100 19.56 7.51 2.42
N ALA A 101 18.85 8.33 1.63
CA ALA A 101 17.99 9.37 2.18
C ALA A 101 16.87 8.81 3.07
N PHE A 102 16.35 7.62 2.77
CA PHE A 102 15.43 6.91 3.66
C PHE A 102 16.07 6.58 5.01
N CYS A 103 17.30 6.07 5.03
CA CYS A 103 18.02 5.81 6.28
C CYS A 103 18.16 7.08 7.12
N ASP A 104 18.58 8.18 6.49
CA ASP A 104 18.75 9.48 7.15
C ASP A 104 17.40 9.98 7.71
N ASN A 105 16.34 9.93 6.90
CA ASN A 105 14.98 10.27 7.32
C ASN A 105 14.50 9.44 8.52
N ILE A 106 14.83 8.15 8.57
CA ILE A 106 14.47 7.29 9.70
C ILE A 106 15.26 7.67 10.96
N ILE A 107 16.56 7.89 10.84
CA ILE A 107 17.42 8.28 11.97
C ILE A 107 16.92 9.61 12.56
N ASP A 108 16.59 10.58 11.72
CA ASP A 108 16.14 11.90 12.14
C ASP A 108 14.76 11.89 12.83
N ASN A 109 13.87 10.97 12.45
CA ASN A 109 12.47 10.96 12.92
C ASN A 109 12.19 9.99 14.08
N PHE A 110 13.01 8.96 14.29
CA PHE A 110 12.73 7.90 15.26
C PHE A 110 13.72 7.84 16.44
N SER A 111 14.66 8.80 16.51
CA SER A 111 15.73 8.90 17.52
C SER A 111 16.53 7.59 17.64
N SER A 112 17.51 7.50 18.54
CA SER A 112 18.38 6.31 18.72
C SER A 112 17.66 5.04 19.21
N SER A 113 16.33 4.96 19.10
CA SER A 113 15.61 3.72 19.37
C SER A 113 15.91 2.70 18.26
N GLU A 114 16.25 1.48 18.64
CA GLU A 114 16.50 0.39 17.67
C GLU A 114 15.25 0.04 16.85
N LYS A 115 14.06 0.57 17.21
CA LYS A 115 12.78 0.17 16.65
C LYS A 115 11.99 1.35 16.11
N VAL A 116 11.77 1.31 14.81
CA VAL A 116 10.89 2.20 14.06
C VAL A 116 9.47 1.66 14.13
N GLY A 117 8.53 2.44 14.67
CA GLY A 117 7.12 2.07 14.79
C GLY A 117 6.23 2.78 13.76
N TRP A 118 5.30 2.07 13.14
CA TRP A 118 4.33 2.66 12.22
C TRP A 118 3.00 1.89 12.19
N PHE A 119 1.99 2.45 11.53
CA PHE A 119 0.75 1.74 11.24
C PHE A 119 0.69 1.33 9.77
N ASP A 120 0.38 0.07 9.53
CA ASP A 120 -0.08 -0.41 8.23
C ASP A 120 -1.60 -0.44 8.18
N GLU A 121 -2.15 -0.04 7.05
CA GLU A 121 -3.58 0.04 6.84
C GLU A 121 -3.98 -0.64 5.52
N ASN A 122 -5.14 -1.29 5.52
CA ASN A 122 -5.73 -1.94 4.36
C ASN A 122 -7.26 -1.84 4.43
N ILE A 123 -7.91 -2.19 3.32
CA ILE A 123 -9.34 -2.39 3.23
C ILE A 123 -9.65 -3.78 2.67
N LEU A 124 -10.75 -4.37 3.11
CA LEU A 124 -11.40 -5.49 2.43
C LEU A 124 -12.73 -4.99 1.87
N LEU A 125 -12.85 -5.02 0.56
CA LEU A 125 -14.10 -4.74 -0.15
C LEU A 125 -14.76 -6.07 -0.53
N VAL A 126 -16.02 -6.26 -0.14
CA VAL A 126 -16.83 -7.38 -0.61
C VAL A 126 -17.78 -6.85 -1.67
N VAL A 127 -17.67 -7.39 -2.88
CA VAL A 127 -18.51 -7.03 -4.03
C VAL A 127 -19.31 -8.24 -4.42
N ARG A 128 -20.63 -8.10 -4.51
CA ARG A 128 -21.55 -9.17 -4.89
C ARG A 128 -22.06 -8.93 -6.30
N LYS A 129 -22.16 -10.00 -7.09
CA LYS A 129 -22.92 -9.99 -8.33
C LYS A 129 -24.40 -10.23 -8.01
N THR A 130 -25.27 -9.29 -8.36
CA THR A 130 -26.73 -9.46 -8.28
C THR A 130 -27.22 -10.28 -9.45
#